data_AF-A0A2E8SLH9-F1
#
_entry.id   AF-A0A2E8SLH9-F1
#
_cell.length_a   1.000
_cell.length_b   1.000
_cell.length_c   1.000
_cell.angle_alpha   90.00
_cell.angle_beta   90.00
_cell.angle_gamma   90.00
#
_symmetry.space_group_name_H-M   'P 1'
#
loop_
_entity.id
_entity.type
_entity.pdbx_description
1 polymer ?
#
loop_
_entity_poly.entity_id
_entity_poly.type
_entity_poly.pdbx_seq_one_letter_code
_entity_poly.pdbx_strand_id
1 'polypeptide(L)'
;MYKFNTNDFLVRIPLFIIFFWFGFLKIINLSPAQELVMDTVYWMPFLDAATWTIIIGIWEVFIAIFFLFKRTTLIAMVLLLIQMTGTFLPLVILPEVTFQNSNPFLPTLEGQYIIKNIIIITAALIIGGTQLKVSLFDKFFRDGV
;
A
#
# COMPACT_ATOMS: atom_id res chain seq x y z
N MET A 1 -31.78 2.57 -9.04
CA MET A 1 -31.15 1.94 -7.86
C MET A 1 -30.09 0.97 -8.36
N TYR A 2 -28.86 1.45 -8.58
CA TYR A 2 -27.75 0.59 -9.03
C TYR A 2 -27.41 -0.37 -7.88
N LYS A 3 -27.95 -1.59 -7.93
CA LYS A 3 -27.42 -2.71 -7.14
C LYS A 3 -26.04 -3.00 -7.72
N PHE A 4 -25.00 -2.33 -7.21
CA PHE A 4 -23.67 -2.86 -7.34
C PHE A 4 -23.71 -4.23 -6.66
N ASN A 5 -23.83 -5.27 -7.47
CA ASN A 5 -23.40 -6.61 -7.10
C ASN A 5 -21.87 -6.53 -7.03
N THR A 6 -21.35 -5.87 -5.99
CA THR A 6 -19.93 -5.49 -5.95
C THR A 6 -19.15 -6.77 -5.71
N ASN A 7 -18.58 -7.33 -6.78
CA ASN A 7 -17.50 -8.31 -6.69
C ASN A 7 -16.27 -7.62 -6.07
N ASP A 8 -16.35 -7.30 -4.79
CA ASP A 8 -15.32 -6.68 -3.94
C ASP A 8 -14.03 -7.51 -3.99
N PHE A 9 -14.17 -8.81 -4.25
CA PHE A 9 -13.07 -9.73 -4.55
C PHE A 9 -12.23 -9.32 -5.77
N LEU A 10 -12.79 -8.66 -6.79
CA LEU A 10 -12.03 -8.17 -7.95
C LEU A 10 -11.00 -7.11 -7.57
N VAL A 11 -11.17 -6.45 -6.41
CA VAL A 11 -10.20 -5.47 -5.90
C VAL A 11 -9.36 -6.07 -4.78
N ARG A 12 -9.99 -6.82 -3.85
CA ARG A 12 -9.30 -7.45 -2.72
C ARG A 12 -8.27 -8.49 -3.15
N ILE A 13 -8.58 -9.32 -4.13
CA ILE A 13 -7.67 -10.39 -4.58
C ILE A 13 -6.38 -9.79 -5.17
N PRO A 14 -6.44 -8.82 -6.12
CA PRO A 14 -5.22 -8.14 -6.57
C PRO A 14 -4.45 -7.45 -5.45
N LEU A 15 -5.12 -6.73 -4.55
CA LEU A 15 -4.46 -6.10 -3.41
C LEU A 15 -3.75 -7.13 -2.52
N PHE A 16 -4.41 -8.25 -2.23
CA PHE A 16 -3.80 -9.35 -1.48
C PHE A 16 -2.57 -9.89 -2.20
N ILE A 17 -2.69 -10.26 -3.49
CA ILE A 17 -1.59 -10.83 -4.26
C ILE A 17 -0.39 -9.88 -4.28
N ILE A 18 -0.61 -8.60 -4.60
CA ILE A 18 0.46 -7.61 -4.72
C ILE A 18 1.20 -7.46 -3.38
N PHE A 19 0.47 -7.17 -2.30
CA PHE A 19 1.10 -6.91 -1.00
C PHE A 19 1.67 -8.16 -0.36
N PHE A 20 0.97 -9.29 -0.46
CA PHE A 20 1.45 -10.55 0.12
C PHE A 20 2.71 -11.02 -0.60
N TRP A 21 2.70 -11.02 -1.94
CA TRP A 21 3.82 -11.53 -2.73
C TRP A 21 5.05 -10.64 -2.59
N PHE A 22 4.91 -9.32 -2.78
CA PHE A 22 6.05 -8.40 -2.66
C PHE A 22 6.54 -8.24 -1.23
N GLY A 23 5.65 -8.32 -0.24
CA GLY A 23 6.03 -8.33 1.16
C GLY A 23 6.80 -9.58 1.53
N PHE A 24 6.29 -10.75 1.12
CA PHE A 24 6.95 -12.03 1.36
C PHE A 24 8.35 -12.10 0.73
N LEU A 25 8.51 -11.62 -0.51
CA LEU A 25 9.82 -11.56 -1.17
C LEU A 25 10.83 -10.69 -0.41
N LYS A 26 10.39 -9.60 0.24
CA LYS A 26 11.27 -8.77 1.07
C LYS A 26 11.74 -9.51 2.33
N ILE A 27 10.85 -10.29 2.95
CA ILE A 27 11.17 -11.07 4.16
C ILE A 27 12.26 -12.11 3.88
N ILE A 28 12.23 -12.74 2.71
CA ILE A 28 13.22 -13.76 2.31
C ILE A 28 14.41 -13.18 1.53
N ASN A 29 14.54 -11.85 1.46
CA ASN A 29 15.62 -11.13 0.76
C ASN A 29 15.73 -11.45 -0.75
N LEU A 30 14.61 -11.76 -1.42
CA LEU A 30 14.55 -12.03 -2.86
C LEU A 30 13.74 -10.96 -3.63
N SER A 31 13.44 -9.83 -3.00
CA SER A 31 12.67 -8.76 -3.64
C SER A 31 13.51 -8.02 -4.67
N PRO A 32 13.02 -7.80 -5.90
CA PRO A 32 13.69 -6.94 -6.87
C PRO A 32 13.84 -5.48 -6.39
N ALA A 33 12.96 -5.04 -5.49
CA ALA A 33 12.98 -3.70 -4.92
C ALA A 33 13.80 -3.61 -3.62
N GLN A 34 14.57 -4.65 -3.25
CA GLN A 34 15.28 -4.70 -1.96
C GLN A 34 16.26 -3.53 -1.82
N GLU A 35 17.11 -3.29 -2.82
CA GLU A 35 18.11 -2.22 -2.81
C GLU A 35 17.44 -0.84 -2.74
N LEU A 36 16.43 -0.60 -3.58
CA LEU A 36 15.66 0.64 -3.58
C LEU A 36 15.07 0.94 -2.19
N VAL A 37 14.49 -0.06 -1.52
CA VAL A 37 13.92 0.12 -0.18
C VAL A 37 15.03 0.38 0.85
N MET A 38 16.13 -0.36 0.81
CA MET A 38 17.27 -0.14 1.72
C MET A 38 17.83 1.28 1.59
N ASP A 39 18.04 1.76 0.37
CA ASP A 39 18.52 3.12 0.10
C ASP A 39 17.50 4.18 0.55
N THR A 40 16.20 3.84 0.52
CA THR A 40 15.12 4.74 0.95
C THR A 40 15.03 4.84 2.46
N VAL A 41 15.29 3.75 3.19
CA VAL A 41 15.13 3.68 4.66
C VAL A 41 16.43 3.84 5.43
N TYR A 42 17.56 4.08 4.74
CA TYR A 42 18.88 4.18 5.38
C TYR A 42 18.94 5.23 6.50
N TRP A 43 18.12 6.28 6.40
CA TRP A 43 18.05 7.37 7.37
C TRP A 43 17.17 7.06 8.59
N MET A 44 16.41 5.95 8.58
CA MET A 44 15.51 5.60 9.68
C MET A 44 16.32 5.25 10.94
N PRO A 45 15.90 5.74 12.12
CA PRO A 45 16.59 5.47 13.37
C PRO A 45 16.42 4.00 13.83
N PHE A 46 17.16 3.61 14.87
CA PHE A 46 17.03 2.36 15.65
C PHE A 46 17.54 1.06 15.03
N LEU A 47 17.36 0.84 13.73
CA LEU A 47 17.71 -0.41 13.06
C LEU A 47 18.48 -0.14 11.76
N ASP A 48 19.19 -1.15 11.27
CA ASP A 48 19.85 -1.11 9.98
C ASP A 48 18.84 -1.24 8.82
N ALA A 49 19.25 -0.79 7.63
CA ALA A 49 18.38 -0.73 6.46
C ALA A 49 17.84 -2.11 6.03
N ALA A 50 18.61 -3.18 6.22
CA ALA A 50 18.18 -4.54 5.90
C ALA A 50 17.04 -4.99 6.84
N THR A 51 17.18 -4.76 8.15
CA THR A 51 16.12 -5.08 9.12
C THR A 51 14.87 -4.24 8.87
N TRP A 52 15.01 -2.95 8.58
CA TRP A 52 13.87 -2.10 8.21
C TRP A 52 13.15 -2.62 6.96
N THR A 53 13.89 -3.09 5.95
CA THR A 53 13.30 -3.69 4.74
C THR A 53 12.50 -4.96 5.06
N ILE A 54 12.98 -5.81 5.96
CA ILE A 54 12.24 -7.00 6.43
C ILE A 54 10.97 -6.60 7.17
N ILE A 55 11.04 -5.60 8.06
CA ILE A 55 9.88 -5.07 8.80
C ILE A 55 8.82 -4.54 7.83
N ILE A 56 9.23 -3.80 6.80
CA ILE A 56 8.34 -3.34 5.73
C ILE A 56 7.69 -4.52 5.01
N GLY A 57 8.45 -5.58 4.71
CA GLY A 57 7.90 -6.81 4.13
C GLY A 57 6.82 -7.45 5.00
N ILE A 58 7.06 -7.54 6.31
CA ILE A 58 6.08 -8.03 7.29
C ILE A 58 4.84 -7.14 7.31
N TRP A 59 5.01 -5.82 7.31
CA TRP A 59 3.93 -4.84 7.28
C TRP A 59 3.04 -5.00 6.04
N GLU A 60 3.63 -5.19 4.87
CA GLU A 60 2.91 -5.44 3.63
C GLU A 60 2.11 -6.75 3.67
N VAL A 61 2.70 -7.83 4.21
CA VAL A 61 1.98 -9.10 4.40
C VAL A 61 0.78 -8.93 5.35
N PHE A 62 0.92 -8.16 6.42
CA PHE A 62 -0.20 -7.87 7.33
C PHE A 62 -1.31 -7.08 6.63
N ILE A 63 -0.96 -6.05 5.86
CA ILE A 63 -1.93 -5.29 5.05
C ILE A 63 -2.71 -6.24 4.13
N ALA A 64 -2.01 -7.13 3.43
CA ALA A 64 -2.63 -8.10 2.53
C ALA A 64 -3.66 -8.97 3.27
N ILE A 65 -3.25 -9.58 4.39
CA ILE A 65 -4.12 -10.44 5.20
C ILE A 65 -5.35 -9.68 5.69
N PHE A 66 -5.19 -8.42 6.12
CA PHE A 66 -6.33 -7.61 6.57
C PHE A 66 -7.28 -7.21 5.43
N PHE A 67 -6.81 -7.11 4.18
CA PHE A 67 -7.68 -6.88 3.03
C PHE A 67 -8.56 -8.09 2.68
N LEU A 68 -8.24 -9.31 3.12
CA LEU A 68 -9.07 -10.48 2.89
C LEU A 68 -10.42 -10.42 3.64
N PHE A 69 -10.46 -9.80 4.82
CA PHE A 69 -11.67 -9.76 5.63
C PHE A 69 -12.37 -8.40 5.53
N LYS A 70 -13.69 -8.42 5.27
CA LYS A 70 -14.50 -7.20 5.15
C LYS A 70 -14.43 -6.33 6.41
N ARG A 71 -14.42 -6.94 7.59
CA ARG A 71 -14.37 -6.24 8.89
C ARG A 71 -13.07 -5.48 9.12
N THR A 72 -11.94 -5.96 8.59
CA THR A 72 -10.62 -5.34 8.79
C THR A 72 -10.21 -4.41 7.64
N THR A 73 -11.04 -4.25 6.60
CA THR A 73 -10.75 -3.41 5.42
C THR A 73 -10.37 -1.98 5.78
N LEU A 74 -11.05 -1.38 6.76
CA LEU A 74 -10.76 0.00 7.17
C LEU A 74 -9.35 0.10 7.77
N ILE A 75 -9.00 -0.87 8.62
CA ILE A 75 -7.67 -0.96 9.24
C ILE A 75 -6.61 -1.17 8.14
N ALA A 76 -6.85 -2.13 7.24
CA ALA A 76 -5.97 -2.40 6.10
C ALA A 76 -5.73 -1.15 5.25
N MET A 77 -6.79 -0.38 4.96
CA MET A 77 -6.72 0.87 4.21
C MET A 77 -5.88 1.92 4.94
N VAL A 78 -6.07 2.12 6.24
CA VAL A 78 -5.26 3.09 7.01
C VAL A 78 -3.79 2.69 7.03
N LEU A 79 -3.49 1.41 7.30
CA LEU A 79 -2.12 0.88 7.28
C LEU A 79 -1.48 1.03 5.90
N LEU A 80 -2.25 0.79 4.83
CA LEU A 80 -1.82 0.99 3.45
C LEU A 80 -1.53 2.45 3.18
N LEU A 81 -2.38 3.39 3.60
CA LEU A 81 -2.13 4.83 3.37
C LEU A 81 -0.86 5.31 4.08
N ILE A 82 -0.58 4.80 5.28
CA ILE A 82 0.68 5.05 5.98
C ILE A 82 1.86 4.45 5.20
N GLN A 83 1.74 3.20 4.76
CA GLN A 83 2.79 2.55 3.96
C GLN A 83 3.07 3.34 2.66
N MET A 84 2.03 3.88 2.03
CA MET A 84 2.16 4.59 0.77
C MET A 84 3.07 5.81 0.88
N THR A 85 3.06 6.55 2.00
CA THR A 85 3.98 7.69 2.17
C THR A 85 5.44 7.27 2.08
N GLY A 86 5.78 6.09 2.61
CA GLY A 86 7.10 5.50 2.46
C GLY A 86 7.41 5.09 1.02
N THR A 87 6.45 4.47 0.32
CA THR A 87 6.66 4.03 -1.07
C THR A 87 6.85 5.17 -2.07
N PHE A 88 6.31 6.36 -1.78
CA PHE A 88 6.48 7.56 -2.63
C PHE A 88 7.74 8.36 -2.29
N LEU A 89 8.33 8.13 -1.12
CA LEU A 89 9.54 8.83 -0.68
C LEU A 89 10.72 8.77 -1.67
N PRO A 90 11.03 7.63 -2.34
CA PRO A 90 12.14 7.55 -3.29
C PRO A 90 12.05 8.58 -4.42
N LEU A 91 10.85 9.00 -4.83
CA LEU A 91 10.69 10.04 -5.87
C LEU A 91 11.31 11.39 -5.46
N VAL A 92 11.46 11.63 -4.15
CA VAL A 92 12.02 12.88 -3.63
C VAL A 92 13.46 12.69 -3.19
N ILE A 93 13.77 11.58 -2.51
CA ILE A 93 15.10 11.38 -1.89
C ILE A 93 16.09 10.63 -2.79
N LEU A 94 15.61 9.86 -3.78
CA LEU A 94 16.41 9.09 -4.74
C LEU A 94 16.05 9.45 -6.20
N PRO A 95 16.05 10.74 -6.58
CA PRO A 95 15.62 11.16 -7.92
C PRO A 95 16.49 10.60 -9.03
N GLU A 96 17.77 10.31 -8.76
CA GLU A 96 18.69 9.70 -9.72
C GLU A 96 18.31 8.26 -10.09
N VAL A 97 17.65 7.55 -9.16
CA VAL A 97 17.17 6.17 -9.38
C VAL A 97 15.76 6.20 -9.99
N THR A 98 14.91 7.14 -9.59
CA THR A 98 13.51 7.18 -10.04
C THR A 98 13.27 7.98 -11.31
N PHE A 99 14.20 8.83 -11.72
CA PHE A 99 14.09 9.69 -12.90
C PHE A 99 15.37 9.70 -13.73
N GLN A 100 15.22 9.65 -15.05
CA GLN A 100 16.34 9.73 -15.98
C GLN A 100 16.99 11.11 -15.88
N ASN A 101 18.28 11.15 -15.55
CA ASN A 101 19.03 12.39 -15.33
C ASN A 101 18.34 13.33 -14.30
N SER A 102 17.65 12.76 -13.31
CA SER A 102 16.89 13.52 -12.31
C SER A 102 15.80 14.43 -12.89
N ASN A 103 15.32 14.15 -14.11
CA ASN A 103 14.24 14.90 -14.76
C ASN A 103 12.86 14.31 -14.37
N PRO A 104 12.01 15.03 -13.59
CA PRO A 104 10.73 14.50 -13.11
C PRO A 104 9.74 14.07 -14.21
N PHE A 105 9.92 14.55 -15.43
CA PHE A 105 9.06 14.19 -16.58
C PHE A 105 9.47 12.85 -17.23
N LEU A 106 10.62 12.29 -16.87
CA LEU A 106 11.19 11.07 -17.47
C LEU A 106 11.41 10.00 -16.39
N PRO A 107 10.35 9.36 -15.87
CA PRO A 107 10.50 8.33 -14.83
C PRO A 107 11.20 7.07 -15.37
N THR A 108 12.08 6.51 -14.55
CA THR A 108 12.66 5.16 -14.76
C THR A 108 11.61 4.08 -14.56
N LEU A 109 12.01 2.81 -14.67
CA LEU A 109 11.12 1.68 -14.44
C LEU A 109 10.60 1.68 -12.99
N GLU A 110 11.49 1.93 -12.03
CA GLU A 110 11.23 2.08 -10.60
C GLU A 110 10.27 3.25 -10.35
N GLY A 111 10.56 4.42 -10.91
CA GLY A 111 9.70 5.60 -10.81
C GLY A 111 8.29 5.37 -11.35
N GLN A 112 8.17 4.69 -12.50
CA GLN A 112 6.88 4.34 -13.08
C GLN A 112 6.08 3.39 -12.18
N TYR A 113 6.72 2.39 -11.58
CA TYR A 113 6.05 1.47 -10.65
C TYR A 113 5.57 2.19 -9.39
N ILE A 114 6.38 3.09 -8.82
CA ILE A 114 5.97 3.90 -7.67
C ILE A 114 4.76 4.78 -8.03
N ILE A 115 4.78 5.48 -9.17
CA ILE A 115 3.66 6.33 -9.60
C ILE A 115 2.37 5.52 -9.77
N LYS A 116 2.46 4.27 -10.28
CA LYS A 116 1.30 3.39 -10.43
C LYS A 116 0.64 3.00 -9.11
N ASN A 117 1.29 3.19 -7.95
CA ASN A 117 0.67 2.96 -6.63
C ASN A 117 -0.56 3.85 -6.38
N ILE A 118 -0.77 4.91 -7.15
CA ILE A 118 -2.03 5.69 -7.13
C ILE A 118 -3.25 4.80 -7.41
N ILE A 119 -3.11 3.79 -8.27
CA ILE A 119 -4.18 2.82 -8.55
C ILE A 119 -4.49 1.99 -7.30
N ILE A 120 -3.47 1.57 -6.56
CA ILE A 120 -3.59 0.82 -5.31
C ILE A 120 -4.31 1.66 -4.24
N ILE A 121 -3.92 2.93 -4.08
CA ILE A 121 -4.59 3.86 -3.15
C ILE A 121 -6.07 3.99 -3.53
N THR A 122 -6.34 4.23 -4.81
CA THR A 122 -7.71 4.40 -5.31
C THR A 122 -8.55 3.14 -5.06
N ALA A 123 -8.00 1.97 -5.34
CA ALA A 123 -8.62 0.68 -5.06
C ALA A 123 -8.96 0.52 -3.57
N ALA A 124 -8.00 0.81 -2.68
CA ALA A 124 -8.19 0.75 -1.24
C ALA A 124 -9.29 1.71 -0.74
N LEU A 125 -9.31 2.94 -1.27
CA LEU A 125 -10.33 3.94 -0.94
C LEU A 125 -11.72 3.54 -1.43
N ILE A 126 -11.85 2.92 -2.60
CA ILE A 126 -13.14 2.45 -3.13
C ILE A 126 -13.74 1.35 -2.22
N ILE A 127 -12.94 0.36 -1.84
CA ILE A 127 -13.43 -0.75 -1.00
C ILE A 127 -13.59 -0.35 0.47
N GLY A 128 -12.73 0.53 0.98
CA GLY A 128 -12.81 1.06 2.35
C GLY A 128 -13.92 2.11 2.52
N GLY A 129 -14.12 2.98 1.52
CA GLY A 129 -15.16 4.02 1.52
C GLY A 129 -16.58 3.47 1.55
N THR A 130 -16.78 2.27 0.98
CA THR A 130 -18.06 1.56 1.08
C THR A 130 -18.41 1.22 2.54
N GLN A 131 -17.42 0.86 3.37
CA GLN A 131 -17.63 0.55 4.79
C GLN A 131 -17.84 1.80 5.65
N LEU A 132 -17.20 2.92 5.30
CA LEU A 132 -17.40 4.21 5.99
C LEU A 132 -18.84 4.71 5.88
N LYS A 133 -19.47 4.57 4.71
CA LYS A 133 -20.89 4.91 4.53
C LYS A 133 -21.80 4.04 5.38
N VAL A 134 -21.57 2.73 5.43
CA VAL A 134 -22.39 1.80 6.22
C VAL A 134 -22.26 2.08 7.72
N SER A 135 -21.04 2.26 8.23
CA SER A 135 -20.82 2.52 9.66
C SER A 135 -21.40 3.87 10.12
N LEU A 136 -21.31 4.92 9.31
CA LEU A 136 -21.92 6.22 9.65
C LEU A 136 -23.44 6.15 9.62
N PHE A 137 -24.01 5.45 8.63
CA PHE A 137 -25.44 5.29 8.50
C PHE A 137 -26.01 4.46 9.66
N ASP A 138 -25.39 3.32 9.97
CA ASP A 138 -25.82 2.48 11.10
C ASP A 138 -25.72 3.23 12.44
N LYS A 139 -24.67 4.03 12.65
CA LYS A 139 -24.52 4.81 13.88
C LYS A 139 -25.60 5.91 13.99
N PHE A 140 -25.90 6.59 12.88
CA PHE A 140 -26.93 7.63 12.85
C PHE A 140 -28.34 7.10 13.11
N PHE A 141 -28.68 5.91 12.61
CA PHE A 141 -29.99 5.30 12.83
C PHE A 141 -30.12 4.55 14.17
N ARG A 142 -29.00 4.18 14.79
CA ARG A 142 -29.00 3.44 16.06
C ARG A 142 -28.93 4.35 17.29
N ASP A 143 -28.39 5.56 17.14
CA ASP A 143 -28.35 6.59 18.19
C ASP A 143 -29.56 7.57 18.10
N GLY A 144 -30.47 7.35 17.15
CA GLY A 144 -31.65 8.19 16.87
C GLY A 144 -33.01 7.54 17.19
N VAL A 145 -33.03 6.45 17.97
CA VAL A 145 -34.24 5.80 18.50
C VAL A 145 -34.14 5.70 20.02
#